data_AF-A0A1V6MKA5-F1
#
_entry.id   AF-A0A1V6MKA5-F1
#
_cell.length_a   1.000
_cell.length_b   1.000
_cell.length_c   1.000
_cell.angle_alpha   90.00
_cell.angle_beta   90.00
_cell.angle_gamma   90.00
#
_symmetry.space_group_name_H-M   'P 1'
#
loop_
_entity.id
_entity.type
_entity.pdbx_description
1 polymer ?
#
loop_
_entity_poly.entity_id
_entity_poly.type
_entity_poly.pdbx_seq_one_letter_code
_entity_poly.pdbx_strand_id
1 'polypeptide(L)' 'MQQRTQPDQDPTIPPTVGIAWCAWHEAYSNTARPVRDSSGARLFACYSCREAYDLPLIADDQQ' A
#
# COMPACT_ATOMS: atom_id res chain seq x y z
N MET A 1 -7.70 45.39 -4.88
CA MET A 1 -6.61 44.47 -4.49
C MET A 1 -6.61 44.40 -2.97
N GLN A 2 -6.67 43.23 -2.31
CA GLN A 2 -5.49 42.58 -1.72
C GLN A 2 -5.68 41.04 -1.61
N GLN A 3 -4.90 40.32 -2.43
CA GLN A 3 -4.14 39.09 -2.16
C GLN A 3 -4.79 37.98 -1.30
N ARG A 4 -5.21 36.91 -2.01
CA ARG A 4 -5.38 35.54 -1.49
C ARG A 4 -4.07 35.09 -0.82
N THR A 5 -3.97 35.22 0.50
CA THR A 5 -3.05 34.36 1.26
C THR A 5 -3.73 33.01 1.38
N GLN A 6 -3.62 32.22 0.31
CA GLN A 6 -3.83 30.79 0.42
C GLN A 6 -2.56 30.28 1.10
N PRO A 7 -2.62 29.78 2.35
CA PRO A 7 -1.46 29.13 2.91
C PRO A 7 -1.07 28.05 1.91
N ASP A 8 0.21 28.03 1.57
CA ASP A 8 0.92 26.94 0.94
C ASP A 8 0.67 25.69 1.78
N GLN A 9 -0.48 25.09 1.54
CA GLN A 9 -0.79 23.72 1.85
C GLN A 9 -1.00 23.15 0.46
N ASP A 10 0.09 22.96 -0.29
CA ASP A 10 0.18 21.72 -1.02
C ASP A 10 -0.22 20.67 0.03
N PRO A 11 -1.39 20.02 -0.09
CA PRO A 11 -1.62 18.90 0.77
C PRO A 11 -0.48 17.96 0.38
N THR A 12 0.59 17.97 1.19
CA THR A 12 1.43 16.81 1.40
C THR A 12 0.43 15.78 1.92
N ILE A 13 -0.32 15.19 1.00
CA ILE A 13 -1.10 13.99 1.20
C ILE A 13 -0.03 13.10 1.81
N PRO A 14 -0.12 12.75 3.12
CA PRO A 14 0.87 11.87 3.71
C PRO A 14 0.87 10.67 2.79
N PRO A 15 1.95 10.42 2.03
CA PRO A 15 1.89 9.73 0.73
C PRO A 15 1.16 8.46 0.99
N THR A 16 -0.13 8.36 0.61
CA THR A 16 -1.12 7.48 1.27
C THR A 16 -0.42 6.17 1.57
N VAL A 17 0.13 6.06 2.78
CA VAL A 17 1.06 4.97 3.04
C VAL A 17 0.06 3.87 3.26
N GLY A 18 -0.24 3.16 2.18
CA GLY A 18 -1.39 2.28 2.09
C GLY A 18 -1.20 1.23 3.14
N ILE A 19 -1.79 1.46 4.32
CA ILE A 19 -1.71 0.52 5.41
C ILE A 19 -2.67 -0.58 5.00
N ALA A 20 -2.13 -1.66 4.46
CA ALA A 20 -2.92 -2.81 4.06
C ALA A 20 -2.81 -3.92 5.12
N TRP A 21 -3.88 -4.69 5.23
CA TRP A 21 -3.99 -5.80 6.15
C TRP A 21 -3.22 -7.01 5.63
N CYS A 22 -2.27 -7.53 6.39
CA CYS A 22 -1.54 -8.73 6.02
C CYS A 22 -2.33 -9.97 6.43
N ALA A 23 -2.72 -10.80 5.47
CA ALA A 23 -3.47 -12.03 5.74
C ALA A 23 -2.66 -13.11 6.48
N TRP A 24 -1.32 -13.01 6.49
CA TRP A 24 -0.41 -14.01 7.07
C TRP A 24 -0.13 -13.80 8.56
N HIS A 25 0.02 -12.56 8.99
CA HIS A 25 0.27 -12.20 10.40
C HIS A 25 -0.88 -11.39 11.00
N GLU A 26 -2.01 -11.31 10.27
CA GLU A 26 -3.26 -10.70 10.73
C GLU A 26 -3.04 -9.31 11.34
N ALA A 27 -2.25 -8.50 10.64
CA ALA A 27 -1.79 -7.22 11.13
C ALA A 27 -1.72 -6.18 10.01
N TYR A 28 -2.01 -4.94 10.36
CA TYR A 28 -1.86 -3.80 9.47
C TYR A 28 -0.38 -3.46 9.27
N SER A 29 0.05 -3.27 8.03
CA SER A 29 1.41 -2.86 7.70
C SER A 29 1.42 -1.83 6.57
N ASN A 30 2.25 -0.80 6.72
CA ASN A 30 2.50 0.20 5.68
C ASN A 30 3.26 -0.37 4.46
N THR A 31 3.99 -1.47 4.66
CA THR A 31 4.70 -2.19 3.61
C THR A 31 3.85 -3.28 2.96
N ALA A 32 2.60 -3.46 3.39
CA ALA A 32 1.69 -4.41 2.78
C ALA A 32 1.41 -4.02 1.32
N ARG A 33 1.51 -5.01 0.44
CA ARG A 33 1.26 -4.86 -0.99
C ARG A 33 0.36 -6.02 -1.45
N PRO A 34 -0.45 -5.79 -2.49
CA PRO A 34 -1.27 -6.84 -3.06
C PRO A 34 -0.38 -7.94 -3.65
N VAL A 35 -0.71 -9.19 -3.33
CA VAL A 35 -0.03 -10.41 -3.76
C VAL A 35 -1.05 -11.43 -4.20
N ARG A 36 -0.63 -12.34 -5.07
CA ARG A 36 -1.46 -13.45 -5.53
C ARG A 36 -1.07 -14.69 -4.75
N ASP A 37 -2.05 -15.34 -4.11
CA ASP A 37 -1.80 -16.66 -3.52
C ASP A 37 -1.81 -17.76 -4.60
N SER A 38 -1.39 -18.97 -4.23
CA SER A 38 -1.35 -20.13 -5.12
C SER A 38 -2.73 -20.52 -5.68
N SER A 39 -3.81 -20.17 -4.99
CA SER A 39 -5.20 -20.35 -5.41
C SER A 39 -5.69 -19.25 -6.35
N GLY A 40 -4.91 -18.18 -6.52
CA GLY A 40 -5.23 -17.05 -7.39
C GLY A 40 -6.06 -15.94 -6.74
N ALA A 41 -6.33 -16.00 -5.44
CA ALA A 41 -6.92 -14.93 -4.67
C ALA A 41 -5.95 -13.75 -4.51
N ARG A 42 -6.51 -12.54 -4.52
CA ARG A 42 -5.77 -11.30 -4.29
C ARG A 42 -5.77 -11.03 -2.80
N LEU A 43 -4.62 -11.21 -2.17
CA LEU A 43 -4.41 -10.93 -0.76
C LEU A 43 -3.41 -9.79 -0.62
N PHE A 44 -3.19 -9.33 0.61
CA PHE A 44 -2.13 -8.37 0.91
C PHE A 44 -1.14 -9.02 1.87
N ALA A 45 0.15 -8.83 1.59
CA ALA A 45 1.25 -9.32 2.39
C ALA A 45 2.25 -8.19 2.64
N CYS A 46 2.77 -8.05 3.87
CA CYS A 46 3.87 -7.15 4.18
C CYS A 46 5.17 -7.66 3.55
N TYR A 47 6.17 -6.77 3.50
CA TYR A 47 7.49 -7.11 2.96
C TYR A 47 8.05 -8.41 3.56
N SER A 48 7.99 -8.56 4.88
CA SER A 48 8.47 -9.76 5.58
C SER A 48 7.74 -11.04 5.19
N CYS A 49 6.41 -11.00 5.03
CA CYS A 49 5.65 -12.17 4.57
C CYS A 49 5.96 -12.49 3.10
N ARG A 50 6.12 -11.47 2.26
CA ARG A 50 6.47 -11.68 0.84
C ARG A 50 7.81 -12.37 0.68
N GLU A 51 8.81 -11.93 1.43
CA GLU A 51 10.16 -12.54 1.43
C GLU A 51 10.12 -13.96 2.01
N ALA A 52 9.36 -14.20 3.07
CA ALA A 52 9.27 -15.52 3.70
C ALA A 52 8.55 -16.58 2.84
N TYR A 53 7.56 -16.16 2.06
CA TYR A 53 6.72 -17.06 1.25
C TYR A 53 6.94 -16.90 -0.26
N ASP A 54 7.95 -16.12 -0.68
CA ASP A 54 8.25 -15.76 -2.08
C ASP A 54 6.98 -15.38 -2.87
N LEU A 55 6.13 -14.54 -2.27
CA LEU A 55 4.81 -14.25 -2.84
C LEU A 55 4.94 -13.26 -3.99
N PRO A 56 4.50 -13.63 -5.21
CA PRO A 56 4.54 -12.72 -6.33
C PRO A 56 3.62 -11.54 -6.05
N LEU A 57 4.21 -10.34 -6.10
CA LEU A 57 3.47 -9.09 -6.09
C LEU A 57 2.50 -9.11 -7.27
N ILE A 58 1.24 -8.81 -6.99
CA ILE A 58 0.36 -8.36 -8.06
C ILE A 58 0.85 -6.95 -8.32
N ALA A 59 1.68 -6.79 -9.35
CA ALA A 59 1.91 -5.47 -9.90
C ALA A 59 0.53 -4.86 -10.14
N ASP A 60 0.30 -3.68 -9.56
CA ASP A 60 -0.85 -2.87 -9.93
C ASP A 60 -0.60 -2.49 -11.38
N ASP A 61 -1.05 -3.36 -12.30
CA ASP A 61 -1.03 -3.12 -13.73
C ASP A 61 -1.97 -1.93 -13.94
N GLN A 62 -1.35 -0.76 -13.92
CA GLN A 62 -1.98 0.53 -14.08
C GLN A 62 -2.48 0.60 -15.53
N GLN A 63 -3.74 0.21 -15.72
CA GLN A 63 -4.51 0.38 -16.95
C GLN A 63 -4.60 1.86 -17.34
#